data_AF-A0A970FDY4-F1
#
_entry.id   AF-A0A970FDY4-F1
#
_cell.length_a   1.000
_cell.length_b   1.000
_cell.length_c   1.000
_cell.angle_alpha   90.00
_cell.angle_beta   90.00
_cell.angle_gamma   90.00
#
_symmetry.space_group_name_H-M   'P 1'
#
loop_
_entity.id
_entity.type
_entity.pdbx_description
1 polymer ?
#
loop_
_entity_poly.entity_id
_entity_poly.type
_entity_poly.pdbx_seq_one_letter_code
_entity_poly.pdbx_strand_id
1 'polypeptide(L)'
;TIEAYDVAAGKAAVKEAWEHAKTKGEPAVLIFRHPCMLLRPEQPSIPVNVDPEKCIGCKFCINFFNCPGLVFSEETGKAYIDERFCVSCGVCVSVCPHGAILATSGGVE
;
A
#
# COMPACT_ATOMS: atom_id res chain seq x y z
N THR A 1 8.66 -17.22 3.92
CA THR A 1 8.37 -16.10 4.84
C THR A 1 8.99 -14.84 4.28
N ILE A 2 8.26 -13.74 4.27
CA ILE A 2 8.67 -12.47 3.64
C ILE A 2 8.32 -11.29 4.54
N GLU A 3 9.03 -10.18 4.39
CA GLU A 3 8.69 -8.90 5.02
C GLU A 3 7.37 -8.38 4.43
N ALA A 4 6.47 -7.80 5.23
CA ALA A 4 5.10 -7.49 4.80
C ALA A 4 4.96 -6.25 3.91
N TYR A 5 5.87 -5.29 4.02
CA TYR A 5 5.89 -4.06 3.24
C TYR A 5 6.79 -4.11 2.00
N ASP A 6 7.61 -5.15 1.82
CA ASP A 6 8.26 -5.46 0.55
C ASP A 6 7.24 -6.00 -0.49
N VAL A 7 6.58 -5.05 -1.17
CA VAL A 7 5.54 -5.34 -2.16
C VAL A 7 6.10 -6.09 -3.37
N ALA A 8 7.35 -5.84 -3.76
CA ALA A 8 7.98 -6.48 -4.93
C ALA A 8 8.24 -7.97 -4.65
N ALA A 9 8.89 -8.28 -3.52
CA ALA A 9 9.09 -9.66 -3.09
C ALA A 9 7.75 -10.36 -2.82
N GLY A 10 6.78 -9.64 -2.24
CA GLY A 10 5.43 -10.15 -2.00
C GLY A 10 4.73 -10.63 -3.28
N LYS A 11 4.75 -9.82 -4.35
CA LYS A 11 4.16 -10.19 -5.66
C LYS A 11 4.82 -11.43 -6.24
N ALA A 12 6.16 -11.51 -6.20
CA ALA A 12 6.90 -12.66 -6.70
C ALA A 12 6.55 -13.93 -5.92
N ALA A 13 6.53 -13.85 -4.58
CA ALA A 13 6.24 -14.97 -3.70
C ALA A 13 4.79 -15.48 -3.87
N VAL A 14 3.81 -14.58 -4.03
CA VAL A 14 2.42 -14.97 -4.30
C VAL A 14 2.31 -15.71 -5.63
N LYS A 15 3.00 -15.23 -6.68
CA LYS A 15 3.00 -15.88 -7.99
C LYS A 15 3.63 -17.29 -7.92
N GLU A 16 4.76 -17.42 -7.24
CA GLU A 16 5.42 -18.71 -7.04
C GLU A 16 4.52 -19.69 -6.26
N ALA A 17 3.94 -19.25 -5.15
CA ALA A 17 3.04 -20.06 -4.32
C ALA A 17 1.79 -20.51 -5.10
N TRP A 18 1.23 -19.63 -5.93
CA TRP A 18 0.10 -19.94 -6.80
C TRP A 18 0.45 -21.00 -7.84
N GLU A 19 1.58 -20.83 -8.54
CA GLU A 19 2.03 -21.81 -9.54
C GLU A 19 2.36 -23.16 -8.90
N HIS A 20 2.97 -23.19 -7.72
CA HIS A 20 3.18 -24.41 -6.96
C HIS A 20 1.86 -25.13 -6.68
N ALA A 21 0.87 -24.41 -6.10
CA ALA A 21 -0.42 -24.99 -5.76
C ALA A 21 -1.19 -25.50 -6.98
N LYS A 22 -1.13 -24.76 -8.09
CA LYS A 22 -1.81 -25.11 -9.34
C LYS A 22 -1.17 -26.31 -10.05
N THR A 23 0.16 -26.38 -10.10
CA THR A 23 0.87 -27.40 -10.88
C THR A 23 1.05 -28.71 -10.12
N LYS A 24 1.32 -28.64 -8.82
CA LYS A 24 1.55 -29.83 -7.97
C LYS A 24 0.28 -30.34 -7.30
N GLY A 25 -0.75 -29.49 -7.17
CA GLY A 25 -1.96 -29.83 -6.42
C GLY A 25 -1.73 -29.90 -4.90
N GLU A 26 -0.63 -29.35 -4.41
CA GLU A 26 -0.23 -29.34 -2.99
C GLU A 26 -0.45 -27.95 -2.38
N PRO A 27 -0.80 -27.85 -1.08
CA PRO A 27 -0.98 -26.55 -0.43
C PRO A 27 0.34 -25.79 -0.30
N ALA A 28 0.31 -24.48 -0.60
CA ALA A 28 1.42 -23.56 -0.36
C ALA A 28 1.10 -22.62 0.80
N VAL A 29 2.03 -22.44 1.74
CA VAL A 29 1.88 -21.51 2.88
C VAL A 29 2.82 -20.33 2.70
N LEU A 30 2.24 -19.13 2.59
CA LEU A 30 2.98 -17.87 2.54
C LEU A 30 2.75 -17.07 3.83
N ILE A 31 3.83 -16.76 4.54
CA ILE A 31 3.79 -15.98 5.79
C ILE A 31 4.44 -14.62 5.53
N PHE A 32 3.63 -13.57 5.55
CA PHE A 32 4.10 -12.19 5.64
C PHE A 32 4.33 -11.84 7.11
N ARG A 33 5.53 -11.35 7.44
CA ARG A 33 5.90 -10.96 8.80
C ARG A 33 6.26 -9.48 8.83
N HIS A 34 5.70 -8.78 9.79
CA HIS A 34 6.10 -7.43 10.17
C HIS A 34 5.87 -7.26 11.68
N PRO A 35 6.68 -6.47 12.41
CA PRO A 35 6.42 -6.16 13.80
C PRO A 35 5.01 -5.60 14.02
N CYS A 36 4.41 -5.90 15.18
CA CYS A 36 3.16 -5.26 15.57
C CYS A 36 3.37 -3.74 15.63
N MET A 37 2.41 -2.96 15.12
CA MET A 37 2.46 -1.49 15.20
C MET A 37 2.58 -0.98 16.64
N LEU A 38 2.14 -1.77 17.63
CA LEU A 38 2.30 -1.46 19.07
C LEU A 38 3.74 -1.65 19.58
N LEU A 39 4.55 -2.45 18.91
CA LEU A 39 5.93 -2.79 19.29
C LEU A 39 6.95 -2.07 18.40
N ARG A 40 6.53 -1.04 17.67
CA ARG A 40 7.26 -0.46 16.52
C ARG A 40 8.62 0.10 16.96
N PRO A 41 9.76 -0.51 16.54
CA PRO A 41 11.03 0.19 16.50
C PRO A 41 10.95 1.31 15.46
N GLU A 42 11.77 2.36 15.58
CA GLU A 42 11.83 3.46 14.62
C GLU A 42 11.93 2.92 13.17
N GLN A 43 10.93 3.23 12.33
CA GLN A 43 10.85 2.78 10.95
C GLN A 43 11.11 3.95 10.00
N PRO A 44 11.59 3.70 8.77
CA PRO A 44 11.60 4.70 7.73
C PRO A 44 10.21 5.28 7.52
N SER A 45 10.09 6.59 7.66
CA SER A 45 8.85 7.32 7.39
C SER A 45 8.87 7.73 5.92
N ILE A 46 7.90 7.25 5.15
CA ILE A 46 7.68 7.65 3.76
C ILE A 46 6.42 8.52 3.75
N PRO A 47 6.55 9.84 4.01
CA PRO A 47 5.43 10.75 3.94
C PRO A 47 4.88 10.79 2.50
N VAL A 48 3.55 10.87 2.40
CA VAL A 48 2.81 10.81 1.14
C VAL A 48 1.82 11.96 1.06
N ASN A 49 1.52 12.39 -0.17
CA ASN A 49 0.50 13.38 -0.47
C ASN A 49 -0.33 12.97 -1.69
N VAL A 50 -1.54 13.50 -1.79
CA VAL A 50 -2.37 13.39 -3.00
C VAL A 50 -2.21 14.65 -3.85
N ASP A 51 -1.84 14.45 -5.12
CA ASP A 51 -1.85 15.47 -6.17
C ASP A 51 -3.30 15.69 -6.66
N PRO A 52 -3.91 16.85 -6.41
CA PRO A 52 -5.30 17.12 -6.77
C PRO A 52 -5.54 17.21 -8.29
N GLU A 53 -4.51 17.54 -9.07
CA GLU A 53 -4.60 17.65 -10.53
C GLU A 53 -4.70 16.27 -11.19
N LYS A 54 -4.00 15.28 -10.64
CA LYS A 54 -4.03 13.88 -11.12
C LYS A 54 -5.17 13.07 -10.51
N CYS A 55 -5.64 13.46 -9.32
CA CYS A 55 -6.70 12.74 -8.64
C CYS A 55 -8.03 12.98 -9.37
N ILE A 56 -8.59 11.94 -9.99
CA ILE A 56 -9.89 12.02 -10.68
C ILE A 56 -11.09 11.68 -9.76
N GLY A 57 -10.87 11.45 -8.47
CA GLY A 57 -11.94 11.13 -7.54
C GLY A 57 -12.55 9.72 -7.67
N CYS A 58 -11.86 8.77 -8.31
CA CYS A 58 -12.39 7.42 -8.56
C CYS A 58 -12.58 6.53 -7.32
N LYS A 59 -12.13 6.99 -6.14
CA LYS A 59 -12.21 6.27 -4.85
C LYS A 59 -11.53 4.89 -4.82
N PHE A 60 -10.72 4.52 -5.81
CA PHE A 60 -10.06 3.20 -5.87
C PHE A 60 -9.19 2.90 -4.64
N CYS A 61 -8.38 3.89 -4.23
CA CYS A 61 -7.50 3.79 -3.07
C CYS A 61 -8.25 3.66 -1.73
N ILE A 62 -9.53 4.04 -1.69
CA ILE A 62 -10.39 3.96 -0.51
C ILE A 62 -11.15 2.63 -0.52
N ASN A 63 -11.82 2.30 -1.62
CA ASN A 63 -12.74 1.17 -1.67
C ASN A 63 -12.05 -0.19 -1.85
N PHE A 64 -10.93 -0.24 -2.59
CA PHE A 64 -10.26 -1.51 -2.91
C PHE A 64 -8.99 -1.73 -2.08
N PHE A 65 -8.19 -0.67 -1.89
CA PHE A 65 -7.00 -0.77 -1.05
C PHE A 65 -7.31 -0.58 0.44
N ASN A 66 -8.35 0.19 0.78
CA ASN A 66 -8.88 0.33 2.13
C ASN A 66 -7.86 0.81 3.18
N CYS A 67 -7.01 1.77 2.80
CA CYS A 67 -6.11 2.42 3.75
C CYS A 67 -6.89 3.38 4.67
N PRO A 68 -6.76 3.27 6.00
CA PRO A 68 -7.48 4.15 6.93
C PRO A 68 -7.01 5.61 6.86
N GLY A 69 -5.81 5.87 6.35
CA GLY A 69 -5.29 7.23 6.13
C GLY A 69 -5.76 7.90 4.84
N LEU A 70 -6.53 7.23 3.98
CA LEU A 70 -7.04 7.79 2.72
C LEU A 70 -8.53 8.09 2.85
N VAL A 71 -8.90 9.36 2.73
CA VAL A 71 -10.28 9.83 2.93
C VAL A 71 -10.74 10.60 1.69
N PHE A 72 -12.05 10.55 1.41
CA PHE A 72 -12.67 11.30 0.32
C PHE A 72 -13.25 12.62 0.84
N SER A 73 -12.93 13.72 0.15
CA SER A 73 -13.56 15.01 0.37
C SER A 73 -14.70 15.18 -0.62
N GLU A 74 -15.94 15.22 -0.11
CA GLU A 74 -17.14 15.49 -0.94
C GLU A 74 -17.15 16.92 -1.49
N GLU A 75 -16.47 17.87 -0.82
CA GLU A 75 -16.37 19.27 -1.26
C GLU A 75 -15.48 19.43 -2.49
N THR A 76 -14.33 18.76 -2.51
CA THR A 76 -13.36 18.86 -3.61
C THR A 76 -13.55 17.76 -4.66
N GLY A 77 -14.27 16.69 -4.32
CA GLY A 77 -14.36 15.47 -5.12
C GLY A 77 -13.04 14.70 -5.19
N LYS A 78 -12.08 14.96 -4.29
CA LYS A 78 -10.73 14.39 -4.30
C LYS A 78 -10.45 13.56 -3.06
N ALA A 79 -9.48 12.65 -3.18
CA ALA A 79 -8.91 11.97 -2.03
C ALA A 79 -7.88 12.87 -1.33
N TYR A 80 -7.75 12.76 -0.02
CA TYR A 80 -6.70 13.40 0.78
C TYR A 80 -6.17 12.43 1.85
N ILE A 81 -5.03 12.79 2.45
CA ILE A 81 -4.42 12.00 3.53
C ILE A 81 -4.87 12.52 4.89
N ASP A 82 -5.43 11.65 5.72
CA ASP A 82 -5.70 11.91 7.13
C ASP A 82 -4.51 11.47 7.98
N GLU A 83 -3.71 12.43 8.43
CA GLU A 83 -2.49 12.20 9.20
C GLU A 83 -2.73 11.50 10.55
N ARG A 84 -3.97 11.53 11.08
CA ARG A 84 -4.30 10.82 12.32
C ARG A 84 -4.18 9.31 12.18
N PHE A 85 -4.39 8.79 10.97
CA PHE A 85 -4.37 7.36 10.67
C PHE A 85 -3.23 6.95 9.74
N CYS A 86 -2.67 7.89 8.97
CA CYS A 86 -1.55 7.62 8.10
C CYS A 86 -0.28 7.32 8.92
N VAL A 87 0.31 6.14 8.70
CA VAL A 87 1.57 5.73 9.35
C VAL A 87 2.80 5.89 8.46
N SER A 88 2.64 6.58 7.33
CA SER A 88 3.71 6.87 6.36
C SER A 88 4.42 5.61 5.84
N CYS A 89 3.67 4.55 5.52
CA CYS A 89 4.23 3.30 5.00
C CYS A 89 4.54 3.31 3.48
N GLY A 90 4.10 4.33 2.74
CA GLY A 90 4.37 4.49 1.31
C GLY A 90 3.64 3.53 0.36
N VAL A 91 3.01 2.44 0.83
CA VAL A 91 2.39 1.41 -0.01
C VAL A 91 1.37 1.99 -1.01
N CYS A 92 0.60 2.99 -0.58
CA CYS A 92 -0.45 3.62 -1.37
C CYS A 92 0.06 4.34 -2.65
N VAL A 93 1.35 4.67 -2.72
CA VAL A 93 1.96 5.29 -3.92
C VAL A 93 1.78 4.37 -5.14
N SER A 94 2.02 3.07 -4.96
CA SER A 94 1.87 2.06 -6.02
C SER A 94 0.43 1.64 -6.32
N VAL A 95 -0.53 2.09 -5.49
CA VAL A 95 -1.94 1.68 -5.56
C VAL A 95 -2.75 2.56 -6.51
N CYS A 96 -2.43 3.84 -6.61
CA CYS A 96 -3.21 4.77 -7.42
C CYS A 96 -2.98 4.52 -8.93
N PRO A 97 -4.00 4.09 -9.69
CA PRO A 97 -3.82 3.84 -11.12
C PRO A 97 -3.57 5.11 -11.94
N HIS A 98 -3.87 6.29 -11.39
CA HIS A 98 -3.64 7.58 -12.02
C HIS A 98 -2.34 8.27 -11.55
N GLY A 99 -1.56 7.62 -10.68
CA GLY A 99 -0.32 8.20 -10.15
C GLY A 99 -0.55 9.50 -9.35
N ALA A 100 -1.71 9.62 -8.70
CA ALA A 100 -2.07 10.80 -7.93
C ALA A 100 -1.54 10.77 -6.49
N ILE A 101 -1.03 9.64 -6.00
CA ILE A 101 -0.44 9.53 -4.65
C ILE A 101 1.08 9.51 -4.80
N LEU A 102 1.76 10.46 -4.17
CA LEU A 102 3.20 10.69 -4.34
C LEU A 102 3.90 10.67 -2.98
N ALA A 103 5.12 10.12 -2.93
CA ALA A 103 6.01 10.29 -1.78
C ALA A 103 6.61 11.71 -1.78
N THR A 104 6.60 12.40 -0.64
CA THR A 104 7.07 13.80 -0.53
C THR A 104 8.56 13.93 -0.20
N SER A 105 9.20 12.87 0.28
CA SER A 105 10.66 12.76 0.42
C SER A 105 11.18 11.68 -0.53
N GLY A 106 12.17 12.04 -1.35
CA GLY A 106 12.59 11.28 -2.53
C GLY A 106 12.93 9.80 -2.28
N GLY A 107 12.54 8.97 -3.26
CA GLY A 107 13.02 7.60 -3.44
C GLY A 107 12.08 6.52 -2.91
N VAL A 108 11.10 6.14 -3.72
CA VAL A 108 10.66 4.74 -3.77
C VAL A 108 11.10 4.23 -5.13
N GLU A 109 12.32 3.69 -5.20
CA GLU A 109 12.72 2.76 -6.27
C GLU A 109 12.17 1.37 -5.93
#